data_AF-A0A7V8X7V1-F1
#
_entry.id   AF-A0A7V8X7V1-F1
#
_cell.length_a   1.000
_cell.length_b   1.000
_cell.length_c   1.000
_cell.angle_alpha   90.00
_cell.angle_beta   90.00
_cell.angle_gamma   90.00
#
_symmetry.space_group_name_H-M   'P 1'
#
loop_
_entity.id
_entity.type
_entity.pdbx_description
1 polymer ?
#
loop_
_entity_poly.entity_id
_entity_poly.type
_entity_poly.pdbx_seq_one_letter_code
_entity_poly.pdbx_strand_id
1 'polypeptide(L)'
;MSPVADSAADGFAVRPQGHRLGLSALALILILATLALPTLGFASEGRTDGTVIIEPNEIIDDDLYVAAGEFTLEGTVNDDVFVAAGTVDIPGNVGGSLNVTGGSITIDGNVEGSVCVFGGDTVVSGAISGDLVVFGGSMLIGETASIDGDLLVYGGQVDLLGTIGGDVNGSVGLMSIEGTVAGDVDLDVQTLTVRSQAQIDGSLDYVSRQEANISQGADIDGDVNRVELSPWGTGDGL
;
A
#
# COMPACT_ATOMS: atom_id res chain seq x y z
N MET A 1 -9.34 -16.36 64.07
CA MET A 1 -9.24 -14.91 63.87
C MET A 1 -8.39 -14.65 62.63
N SER A 2 -9.02 -14.15 61.58
CA SER A 2 -8.36 -13.45 60.45
C SER A 2 -7.94 -12.02 60.90
N PRO A 3 -7.51 -11.09 60.02
CA PRO A 3 -6.23 -11.00 59.30
C PRO A 3 -5.65 -9.55 59.33
N VAL A 4 -4.40 -9.29 58.88
CA VAL A 4 -3.88 -8.00 58.32
C VAL A 4 -2.56 -8.37 57.60
N ALA A 5 -2.39 -8.35 56.26
CA ALA A 5 -2.53 -7.34 55.21
C ALA A 5 -1.35 -6.33 55.11
N ASP A 6 -0.83 -6.26 53.88
CA ASP A 6 -0.25 -5.08 53.20
C ASP A 6 1.25 -4.77 53.31
N SER A 7 1.92 -4.92 52.17
CA SER A 7 2.97 -4.01 51.69
C SER A 7 2.99 -4.09 50.16
N ALA A 8 2.17 -3.24 49.54
CA ALA A 8 2.44 -2.44 48.33
C ALA A 8 3.86 -2.63 47.71
N ALA A 9 3.98 -3.05 46.45
CA ALA A 9 3.79 -2.28 45.21
C ALA A 9 5.07 -1.55 44.77
N ASP A 10 5.90 -2.27 44.00
CA ASP A 10 6.79 -1.71 42.97
C ASP A 10 6.32 -2.40 41.67
N GLY A 11 5.76 -1.74 40.67
CA GLY A 11 6.30 -0.54 40.03
C GLY A 11 6.92 -0.92 38.68
N PHE A 12 6.15 -1.57 37.80
CA PHE A 12 6.50 -1.67 36.38
C PHE A 12 5.28 -1.29 35.54
N ALA A 13 4.99 0.01 35.55
CA ALA A 13 4.14 0.62 34.56
C ALA A 13 4.92 0.66 33.24
N VAL A 14 4.61 -0.25 32.32
CA VAL A 14 4.92 -0.04 30.90
C VAL A 14 3.65 0.46 30.24
N ARG A 15 3.59 1.77 30.06
CA ARG A 15 2.85 2.46 29.01
C ARG A 15 3.84 3.41 28.35
N PRO A 16 3.86 3.50 27.02
CA PRO A 16 2.78 4.23 26.34
C PRO A 16 2.15 3.45 25.19
N GLN A 17 0.84 3.64 25.04
CA GLN A 17 0.14 3.30 23.81
C GLN A 17 0.69 4.22 22.70
N GLY A 18 1.38 3.63 21.73
CA GLY A 18 1.85 4.32 20.54
C GLY A 18 0.68 4.91 19.76
N HIS A 19 0.84 6.15 19.32
CA HIS A 19 -0.20 6.98 18.75
C HIS A 19 -0.63 6.46 17.36
N ARG A 20 -1.66 5.61 17.29
CA ARG A 20 -2.28 5.13 16.04
C ARG A 20 -3.06 6.21 15.26
N LEU A 21 -2.85 7.51 15.56
CA LEU A 21 -3.65 8.62 15.03
C LEU A 21 -2.94 9.47 13.97
N GLY A 22 -1.69 9.18 13.61
CA GLY A 22 -0.95 9.96 12.60
C GLY A 22 -1.28 9.61 11.15
N LEU A 23 -1.39 8.32 10.83
CA LEU A 23 -1.46 7.84 9.43
C LEU A 23 -2.81 8.10 8.74
N SER A 24 -3.91 8.14 9.50
CA SER A 24 -5.23 8.45 8.91
C SER A 24 -5.34 9.89 8.38
N ALA A 25 -4.50 10.81 8.87
CA ALA A 25 -4.50 12.19 8.40
C ALA A 25 -3.75 12.37 7.06
N LEU A 26 -2.75 11.54 6.77
CA LEU A 26 -1.94 11.64 5.56
C LEU A 26 -2.67 11.09 4.33
N ALA A 27 -3.31 9.92 4.48
CA ALA A 27 -4.19 9.36 3.45
C ALA A 27 -5.38 10.28 3.14
N LEU A 28 -5.90 11.00 4.14
CA LEU A 28 -6.99 11.96 3.94
C LEU A 28 -6.54 13.21 3.15
N ILE A 29 -5.31 13.66 3.30
CA ILE A 29 -4.76 14.81 2.57
C ILE A 29 -4.51 14.47 1.10
N LEU A 30 -4.01 13.26 0.80
CA LEU A 30 -3.85 12.75 -0.57
C LEU A 30 -5.20 12.61 -1.28
N ILE A 31 -6.23 12.08 -0.60
CA ILE A 31 -7.59 12.01 -1.15
C ILE A 31 -8.18 13.41 -1.35
N LEU A 32 -7.93 14.39 -0.47
CA LEU A 32 -8.51 15.74 -0.59
C LEU A 32 -7.90 16.56 -1.74
N ALA A 33 -6.67 16.26 -2.17
CA ALA A 33 -6.04 16.91 -3.33
C ALA A 33 -6.67 16.51 -4.68
N THR A 34 -7.37 15.37 -4.75
CA THR A 34 -8.01 14.86 -5.97
C THR A 34 -9.26 15.62 -6.44
N LEU A 35 -9.78 16.58 -5.65
CA LEU A 35 -11.07 17.23 -5.92
C LEU A 35 -10.98 18.65 -6.52
N ALA A 36 -9.83 19.02 -7.08
CA ALA A 36 -9.71 20.21 -7.91
C ALA A 36 -9.69 19.81 -9.38
N LEU A 37 -10.87 19.58 -9.98
CA LEU A 37 -10.98 19.40 -11.43
C LEU A 37 -10.80 20.76 -12.11
N PRO A 38 -9.69 21.06 -12.82
CA PRO A 38 -9.73 22.10 -13.83
C PRO A 38 -10.73 21.65 -14.91
N THR A 39 -11.77 22.44 -15.15
CA THR A 39 -12.74 22.16 -16.23
C THR A 39 -12.07 22.38 -17.59
N LEU A 40 -11.35 21.38 -18.08
CA LEU A 40 -10.92 21.34 -19.47
C LEU A 40 -11.99 20.57 -20.27
N GLY A 41 -12.51 21.23 -21.31
CA GLY A 41 -13.69 20.79 -22.05
C GLY A 41 -13.44 19.49 -22.80
N PHE A 42 -14.12 18.42 -22.39
CA PHE A 42 -14.23 17.20 -23.17
C PHE A 42 -15.27 17.38 -24.28
N ALA A 43 -14.85 17.22 -25.53
CA ALA A 43 -15.74 16.98 -26.65
C ALA A 43 -16.36 15.58 -26.46
N SER A 44 -17.61 15.53 -25.99
CA SER A 44 -18.35 14.27 -25.85
C SER A 44 -18.95 13.84 -27.19
N GLU A 45 -18.21 13.07 -27.98
CA GLU A 45 -18.81 12.14 -28.96
C GLU A 45 -18.75 10.74 -28.38
N GLY A 46 -19.88 10.26 -27.86
CA GLY A 46 -20.00 8.93 -27.29
C GLY A 46 -19.63 7.85 -28.31
N ARG A 47 -18.50 7.19 -28.09
CA ARG A 47 -18.13 5.94 -28.75
C ARG A 47 -17.90 4.89 -27.67
N THR A 48 -18.61 3.78 -27.79
CA THR A 48 -18.57 2.60 -26.92
C THR A 48 -17.25 1.81 -27.02
N ASP A 49 -16.18 2.45 -27.49
CA ASP A 49 -14.87 1.89 -27.85
C ASP A 49 -13.75 2.75 -27.24
N GLY A 50 -14.02 3.29 -26.04
CA GLY A 50 -13.32 4.41 -25.42
C GLY A 50 -11.94 4.06 -24.87
N THR A 51 -11.00 3.71 -25.76
CA THR A 51 -9.58 3.51 -25.46
C THR A 51 -8.84 4.83 -25.63
N VAL A 52 -7.99 5.19 -24.66
CA VAL A 52 -7.07 6.34 -24.72
C VAL A 52 -5.65 5.82 -24.65
N ILE A 53 -4.79 6.24 -25.59
CA ILE A 53 -3.39 5.85 -25.64
C ILE A 53 -2.55 7.12 -25.71
N ILE A 54 -1.56 7.25 -24.82
CA ILE A 54 -0.48 8.23 -24.93
C ILE A 54 0.71 7.52 -25.57
N GLU A 55 1.01 7.87 -26.82
CA GLU A 55 1.94 7.13 -27.67
C GLU A 55 3.41 7.25 -27.18
N PRO A 56 4.33 6.35 -27.57
CA PRO A 56 5.68 6.27 -26.97
C PRO A 56 6.56 7.53 -27.12
N ASN A 57 6.25 8.41 -28.07
CA ASN A 57 6.98 9.65 -28.32
C ASN A 57 6.17 10.90 -27.94
N GLU A 58 5.01 10.71 -27.34
CA GLU A 58 4.17 11.78 -26.85
C GLU A 58 4.65 12.20 -25.45
N ILE A 59 4.83 13.51 -25.29
CA ILE A 59 5.20 14.14 -24.03
C ILE A 59 4.11 15.12 -23.66
N ILE A 60 3.53 14.93 -22.48
CA ILE A 60 2.57 15.86 -21.89
C ILE A 60 3.30 16.65 -20.81
N ASP A 61 3.44 17.95 -21.02
CA ASP A 61 4.19 18.87 -20.15
C ASP A 61 3.36 19.42 -18.96
N ASP A 62 2.20 18.82 -18.68
CA ASP A 62 1.22 19.26 -17.67
C ASP A 62 0.47 18.03 -17.10
N ASP A 63 -0.42 18.25 -16.14
CA ASP A 63 -1.23 17.20 -15.53
C ASP A 63 -2.13 16.50 -16.56
N LEU A 64 -2.23 15.17 -16.46
CA LEU A 64 -3.10 14.35 -17.31
C LEU A 64 -4.31 13.82 -16.53
N TYR A 65 -5.51 14.10 -17.04
CA TYR A 65 -6.77 13.58 -16.51
C TYR A 65 -7.49 12.71 -17.55
N VAL A 66 -7.74 11.44 -17.24
CA VAL A 66 -8.36 10.49 -18.15
C VAL A 66 -9.54 9.77 -17.50
N ALA A 67 -10.66 9.73 -18.23
CA ALA A 67 -11.77 8.83 -17.97
C ALA A 67 -12.06 8.03 -19.23
N ALA A 68 -11.85 6.71 -19.18
CA ALA A 68 -11.88 5.84 -20.36
C ALA A 68 -12.39 4.43 -20.04
N GLY A 69 -12.69 3.64 -21.07
CA GLY A 69 -12.86 2.19 -20.90
C GLY A 69 -11.52 1.50 -20.71
N GLU A 70 -10.54 1.88 -21.53
CA GLU A 70 -9.15 1.41 -21.48
C GLU A 70 -8.20 2.60 -21.58
N PHE A 71 -7.12 2.58 -20.82
CA PHE A 71 -6.08 3.59 -20.88
C PHE A 71 -4.70 2.94 -20.97
N THR A 72 -3.87 3.39 -21.90
CA THR A 72 -2.47 3.00 -22.00
C THR A 72 -1.58 4.24 -22.04
N LEU A 73 -0.58 4.31 -21.17
CA LEU A 73 0.45 5.34 -21.19
C LEU A 73 1.79 4.76 -21.64
N GLU A 74 2.12 4.86 -22.92
CA GLU A 74 3.43 4.44 -23.45
C GLU A 74 4.46 5.57 -23.47
N GLY A 75 3.99 6.82 -23.55
CA GLY A 75 4.82 8.04 -23.59
C GLY A 75 5.30 8.54 -22.23
N THR A 76 5.36 9.86 -22.07
CA THR A 76 5.77 10.50 -20.81
C THR A 76 4.80 11.62 -20.44
N VAL A 77 4.38 11.65 -19.19
CA VAL A 77 3.72 12.82 -18.58
C VAL A 77 4.71 13.41 -17.58
N ASN A 78 5.05 14.69 -17.72
CA ASN A 78 6.06 15.33 -16.89
C ASN A 78 5.56 15.74 -15.51
N ASP A 79 4.24 15.76 -15.29
CA ASP A 79 3.59 16.13 -14.04
C ASP A 79 2.65 15.01 -13.54
N ASP A 80 1.56 15.34 -12.82
CA ASP A 80 0.68 14.35 -12.20
C ASP A 80 -0.27 13.66 -13.20
N VAL A 81 -0.62 12.42 -12.92
CA VAL A 81 -1.57 11.61 -13.73
C VAL A 81 -2.75 11.15 -12.87
N PHE A 82 -3.97 11.40 -13.36
CA PHE A 82 -5.23 11.01 -12.74
C PHE A 82 -6.06 10.20 -13.73
N VAL A 83 -6.26 8.91 -13.46
CA VAL A 83 -6.92 7.99 -14.39
C VAL A 83 -8.05 7.24 -13.70
N ALA A 84 -9.20 7.20 -14.36
CA ALA A 84 -10.29 6.28 -14.05
C ALA A 84 -10.65 5.48 -15.30
N ALA A 85 -10.32 4.19 -15.33
CA ALA A 85 -10.66 3.32 -16.46
C ALA A 85 -10.95 1.87 -16.05
N GLY A 86 -11.58 1.09 -16.92
CA GLY A 86 -11.80 -0.34 -16.67
C GLY A 86 -10.48 -1.11 -16.64
N THR A 87 -9.62 -0.84 -17.62
CA THR A 87 -8.27 -1.38 -17.74
C THR A 87 -7.27 -0.23 -17.86
N VAL A 88 -6.18 -0.28 -17.10
CA VAL A 88 -5.09 0.70 -17.13
C VAL A 88 -3.75 -0.02 -17.30
N ASP A 89 -2.96 0.42 -18.27
CA ASP A 89 -1.60 -0.05 -18.51
C ASP A 89 -0.64 1.15 -18.61
N ILE A 90 0.43 1.15 -17.81
CA ILE A 90 1.37 2.26 -17.72
C ILE A 90 2.79 1.73 -17.87
N PRO A 91 3.25 1.43 -19.11
CA PRO A 91 4.65 1.11 -19.40
C PRO A 91 5.54 2.36 -19.51
N GLY A 92 4.96 3.54 -19.75
CA GLY A 92 5.62 4.83 -19.87
C GLY A 92 5.88 5.52 -18.52
N ASN A 93 6.42 6.74 -18.55
CA ASN A 93 6.90 7.43 -17.35
C ASN A 93 5.93 8.52 -16.86
N VAL A 94 5.84 8.67 -15.54
CA VAL A 94 5.12 9.73 -14.86
C VAL A 94 6.11 10.54 -14.01
N GLY A 95 6.31 11.81 -14.35
CA GLY A 95 7.23 12.72 -13.67
C GLY A 95 6.70 13.29 -12.35
N GLY A 96 5.39 13.24 -12.15
CA GLY A 96 4.72 13.55 -10.89
C GLY A 96 4.17 12.30 -10.18
N SER A 97 3.06 12.48 -9.49
CA SER A 97 2.31 11.44 -8.78
C SER A 97 1.27 10.78 -9.68
N LEU A 98 0.94 9.52 -9.39
CA LEU A 98 -0.05 8.75 -10.14
C LEU A 98 -1.23 8.38 -9.25
N ASN A 99 -2.42 8.83 -9.61
CA ASN A 99 -3.69 8.45 -9.00
C ASN A 99 -4.50 7.64 -10.00
N VAL A 100 -4.71 6.36 -9.74
CA VAL A 100 -5.36 5.46 -10.69
C VAL A 100 -6.47 4.66 -10.03
N THR A 101 -7.63 4.63 -10.69
CA THR A 101 -8.77 3.78 -10.33
C THR A 101 -9.13 2.89 -11.50
N GLY A 102 -9.29 1.59 -11.25
CA GLY A 102 -9.70 0.66 -12.30
C GLY A 102 -9.96 -0.78 -11.88
N GLY A 103 -10.43 -1.59 -12.82
CA GLY A 103 -10.69 -3.01 -12.59
C GLY A 103 -9.39 -3.83 -12.67
N SER A 104 -8.60 -3.59 -13.71
CA SER A 104 -7.29 -4.21 -13.94
C SER A 104 -6.25 -3.12 -14.18
N ILE A 105 -5.17 -3.10 -13.39
CA ILE A 105 -4.17 -2.04 -13.41
C ILE A 105 -2.77 -2.67 -13.49
N THR A 106 -1.97 -2.26 -14.45
CA THR A 106 -0.54 -2.63 -14.56
C THR A 106 0.31 -1.36 -14.62
N ILE A 107 1.33 -1.28 -13.75
CA ILE A 107 2.26 -0.16 -13.66
C ILE A 107 3.68 -0.71 -13.80
N ASP A 108 4.18 -0.71 -15.03
CA ASP A 108 5.53 -1.20 -15.36
C ASP A 108 6.55 -0.07 -15.49
N GLY A 109 6.09 1.14 -15.83
CA GLY A 109 6.91 2.32 -15.96
C GLY A 109 7.22 3.01 -14.63
N ASN A 110 8.11 4.01 -14.70
CA ASN A 110 8.57 4.72 -13.52
C ASN A 110 7.63 5.86 -13.13
N VAL A 111 7.43 6.04 -11.82
CA VAL A 111 6.71 7.17 -11.23
C VAL A 111 7.64 7.89 -10.27
N GLU A 112 7.98 9.14 -10.57
CA GLU A 112 8.92 9.93 -9.74
C GLU A 112 8.25 10.46 -8.46
N GLY A 113 6.92 10.52 -8.41
CA GLY A 113 6.13 10.86 -7.23
C GLY A 113 5.58 9.65 -6.46
N SER A 114 4.51 9.88 -5.70
CA SER A 114 3.77 8.82 -5.00
C SER A 114 2.67 8.23 -5.89
N VAL A 115 2.28 6.99 -5.61
CA VAL A 115 1.21 6.30 -6.32
C VAL A 115 0.06 6.00 -5.38
N CYS A 116 -1.16 6.34 -5.79
CA CYS A 116 -2.40 5.93 -5.13
C CYS A 116 -3.28 5.12 -6.08
N VAL A 117 -3.55 3.86 -5.73
CA VAL A 117 -4.30 2.91 -6.54
C VAL A 117 -5.59 2.49 -5.84
N PHE A 118 -6.68 2.53 -6.58
CA PHE A 118 -7.95 1.87 -6.24
C PHE A 118 -8.27 0.84 -7.33
N GLY A 119 -7.84 -0.40 -7.13
CA GLY A 119 -7.83 -1.46 -8.14
C GLY A 119 -8.66 -2.69 -7.78
N GLY A 120 -9.14 -3.46 -8.76
CA GLY A 120 -9.60 -4.83 -8.54
C GLY A 120 -8.41 -5.78 -8.47
N ASP A 121 -7.74 -5.92 -9.62
CA ASP A 121 -6.47 -6.61 -9.80
C ASP A 121 -5.39 -5.57 -10.13
N THR A 122 -4.26 -5.60 -9.43
CA THR A 122 -3.19 -4.61 -9.58
C THR A 122 -1.82 -5.29 -9.62
N VAL A 123 -1.02 -4.93 -10.60
CA VAL A 123 0.38 -5.33 -10.72
C VAL A 123 1.25 -4.07 -10.79
N VAL A 124 2.27 -4.02 -9.95
CA VAL A 124 3.29 -2.97 -9.94
C VAL A 124 4.64 -3.63 -10.16
N SER A 125 5.35 -3.22 -11.21
CA SER A 125 6.69 -3.74 -11.55
C SER A 125 7.73 -2.62 -11.69
N GLY A 126 7.29 -1.38 -11.87
CA GLY A 126 8.15 -0.21 -12.06
C GLY A 126 8.72 0.37 -10.76
N ALA A 127 9.57 1.38 -10.91
CA ALA A 127 10.10 2.15 -9.79
C ALA A 127 9.15 3.27 -9.37
N ILE A 128 8.97 3.47 -8.07
CA ILE A 128 8.18 4.54 -7.47
C ILE A 128 9.09 5.24 -6.47
N SER A 129 9.42 6.51 -6.71
CA SER A 129 10.32 7.26 -5.83
C SER A 129 9.64 7.81 -4.57
N GLY A 130 8.32 7.82 -4.52
CA GLY A 130 7.53 8.16 -3.34
C GLY A 130 6.93 6.95 -2.64
N ASP A 131 5.77 7.17 -2.02
CA ASP A 131 4.99 6.15 -1.32
C ASP A 131 4.05 5.42 -2.29
N LEU A 132 3.72 4.18 -1.98
CA LEU A 132 2.70 3.40 -2.68
C LEU A 132 1.52 3.13 -1.76
N VAL A 133 0.36 3.68 -2.10
CA VAL A 133 -0.91 3.41 -1.42
C VAL A 133 -1.80 2.59 -2.34
N VAL A 134 -2.15 1.36 -1.96
CA VAL A 134 -2.99 0.48 -2.79
C VAL A 134 -4.18 -0.05 -2.02
N PHE A 135 -5.36 0.12 -2.60
CA PHE A 135 -6.59 -0.52 -2.21
C PHE A 135 -7.00 -1.51 -3.31
N GLY A 136 -7.19 -2.79 -2.99
CA GLY A 136 -7.70 -3.72 -4.01
C GLY A 136 -8.07 -5.14 -3.60
N GLY A 137 -8.47 -5.94 -4.59
CA GLY A 137 -8.84 -7.35 -4.41
C GLY A 137 -7.62 -8.25 -4.39
N SER A 138 -6.85 -8.24 -5.49
CA SER A 138 -5.60 -8.98 -5.66
C SER A 138 -4.50 -8.03 -6.11
N MET A 139 -3.36 -8.07 -5.44
CA MET A 139 -2.24 -7.16 -5.69
C MET A 139 -0.93 -7.93 -5.75
N LEU A 140 -0.13 -7.63 -6.78
CA LEU A 140 1.23 -8.12 -6.93
C LEU A 140 2.18 -6.94 -7.00
N ILE A 141 3.06 -6.83 -6.00
CA ILE A 141 4.22 -5.95 -6.06
C ILE A 141 5.38 -6.82 -6.56
N GLY A 142 5.64 -6.75 -7.86
CA GLY A 142 6.51 -7.67 -8.59
C GLY A 142 7.98 -7.57 -8.19
N GLU A 143 8.76 -8.58 -8.57
CA GLU A 143 10.18 -8.71 -8.20
C GLU A 143 11.05 -7.52 -8.63
N THR A 144 10.67 -6.83 -9.71
CA THR A 144 11.39 -5.67 -10.22
C THR A 144 10.92 -4.35 -9.62
N ALA A 145 9.82 -4.35 -8.87
CA ALA A 145 9.29 -3.14 -8.27
C ALA A 145 10.23 -2.64 -7.17
N SER A 146 10.46 -1.33 -7.15
CA SER A 146 11.21 -0.62 -6.12
C SER A 146 10.40 0.58 -5.69
N ILE A 147 9.96 0.59 -4.44
CA ILE A 147 9.23 1.70 -3.83
C ILE A 147 10.18 2.33 -2.82
N ASP A 148 10.66 3.53 -3.09
CA ASP A 148 11.67 4.17 -2.23
C ASP A 148 11.09 4.61 -0.87
N GLY A 149 9.78 4.89 -0.82
CA GLY A 149 9.03 5.26 0.39
C GLY A 149 8.27 4.10 1.04
N ASP A 150 7.14 4.43 1.67
CA ASP A 150 6.31 3.50 2.42
C ASP A 150 5.29 2.78 1.52
N LEU A 151 4.91 1.55 1.91
CA LEU A 151 3.79 0.83 1.33
C LEU A 151 2.61 0.83 2.31
N LEU A 152 1.50 1.44 1.90
CA LEU A 152 0.22 1.36 2.60
C LEU A 152 -0.76 0.50 1.80
N VAL A 153 -1.15 -0.65 2.32
CA VAL A 153 -1.93 -1.64 1.56
C VAL A 153 -3.21 -2.09 2.27
N TYR A 154 -4.31 -2.11 1.52
CA TYR A 154 -5.60 -2.58 2.01
C TYR A 154 -6.28 -3.48 0.98
N GLY A 155 -6.63 -4.71 1.36
CA GLY A 155 -7.27 -5.58 0.38
C GLY A 155 -7.45 -7.05 0.71
N GLY A 156 -7.76 -7.83 -0.33
CA GLY A 156 -8.00 -9.27 -0.21
C GLY A 156 -6.71 -10.07 -0.11
N GLN A 157 -5.91 -10.05 -1.17
CA GLN A 157 -4.65 -10.79 -1.27
C GLN A 157 -3.54 -9.88 -1.81
N VAL A 158 -2.36 -9.99 -1.19
CA VAL A 158 -1.15 -9.27 -1.58
C VAL A 158 0.03 -10.23 -1.64
N ASP A 159 0.73 -10.23 -2.77
CA ASP A 159 2.03 -10.86 -2.94
C ASP A 159 3.09 -9.75 -3.10
N LEU A 160 4.00 -9.65 -2.13
CA LEU A 160 5.09 -8.68 -2.10
C LEU A 160 6.43 -9.36 -2.43
N LEU A 161 6.88 -9.19 -3.67
CA LEU A 161 8.13 -9.76 -4.19
C LEU A 161 9.22 -8.70 -4.40
N GLY A 162 8.84 -7.43 -4.57
CA GLY A 162 9.75 -6.30 -4.80
C GLY A 162 10.41 -5.73 -3.55
N THR A 163 10.98 -4.53 -3.70
CA THR A 163 11.68 -3.81 -2.61
C THR A 163 10.86 -2.63 -2.12
N ILE A 164 10.71 -2.52 -0.80
CA ILE A 164 10.14 -1.35 -0.11
C ILE A 164 11.25 -0.69 0.71
N GLY A 165 11.50 0.60 0.47
CA GLY A 165 12.53 1.39 1.12
C GLY A 165 12.14 1.94 2.49
N GLY A 166 10.84 1.97 2.78
CA GLY A 166 10.28 2.36 4.08
C GLY A 166 9.50 1.22 4.75
N ASP A 167 8.42 1.60 5.43
CA ASP A 167 7.58 0.70 6.21
C ASP A 167 6.45 0.09 5.37
N VAL A 168 6.00 -1.11 5.75
CA VAL A 168 4.79 -1.74 5.20
C VAL A 168 3.69 -1.70 6.24
N ASN A 169 2.61 -0.99 5.94
CA ASN A 169 1.45 -0.82 6.81
C ASN A 169 0.20 -1.30 6.10
N GLY A 170 -0.73 -1.97 6.78
CA GLY A 170 -1.95 -2.38 6.08
C GLY A 170 -2.95 -3.25 6.81
N SER A 171 -4.07 -3.50 6.11
CA SER A 171 -5.02 -4.54 6.50
C SER A 171 -5.41 -5.39 5.30
N VAL A 172 -5.06 -6.67 5.36
CA VAL A 172 -5.16 -7.58 4.22
C VAL A 172 -5.71 -8.94 4.64
N GLY A 173 -6.44 -9.62 3.75
CA GLY A 173 -6.86 -11.00 4.02
C GLY A 173 -5.67 -11.95 4.07
N LEU A 174 -4.91 -11.97 2.97
CA LEU A 174 -3.77 -12.86 2.76
C LEU A 174 -2.56 -12.01 2.36
N MET A 175 -1.45 -12.16 3.09
CA MET A 175 -0.18 -11.53 2.77
C MET A 175 0.89 -12.61 2.55
N SER A 176 1.61 -12.54 1.44
CA SER A 176 2.86 -13.25 1.21
C SER A 176 3.99 -12.25 1.00
N ILE A 177 5.04 -12.34 1.81
CA ILE A 177 6.25 -11.51 1.69
C ILE A 177 7.39 -12.42 1.22
N GLU A 178 8.01 -12.08 0.10
CA GLU A 178 9.21 -12.73 -0.45
C GLU A 178 10.32 -11.72 -0.78
N GLY A 179 9.97 -10.45 -0.96
CA GLY A 179 10.89 -9.36 -1.26
C GLY A 179 11.56 -8.73 -0.04
N THR A 180 12.06 -7.51 -0.20
CA THR A 180 12.80 -6.76 0.83
C THR A 180 11.95 -5.62 1.38
N VAL A 181 11.97 -5.45 2.70
CA VAL A 181 11.40 -4.30 3.42
C VAL A 181 12.49 -3.72 4.30
N ALA A 182 12.91 -2.49 4.01
CA ALA A 182 13.97 -1.82 4.76
C ALA A 182 13.49 -1.25 6.12
N GLY A 183 12.19 -1.09 6.31
CA GLY A 183 11.56 -0.63 7.54
C GLY A 183 10.81 -1.72 8.32
N ASP A 184 9.85 -1.27 9.12
CA ASP A 184 8.97 -2.12 9.91
C ASP A 184 7.77 -2.62 9.08
N VAL A 185 7.21 -3.76 9.50
CA VAL A 185 5.97 -4.33 8.93
C VAL A 185 4.89 -4.36 10.01
N ASP A 186 3.84 -3.55 9.88
CA ASP A 186 2.64 -3.51 10.76
C ASP A 186 1.37 -3.88 9.98
N LEU A 187 0.83 -5.08 10.25
CA LEU A 187 -0.30 -5.64 9.50
C LEU A 187 -1.45 -6.11 10.38
N ASP A 188 -2.69 -5.77 10.00
CA ASP A 188 -3.89 -6.53 10.39
C ASP A 188 -4.21 -7.56 9.30
N VAL A 189 -3.98 -8.84 9.61
CA VAL A 189 -3.95 -9.90 8.58
C VAL A 189 -4.60 -11.20 9.03
N GLN A 190 -5.31 -11.88 8.11
CA GLN A 190 -5.87 -13.20 8.43
C GLN A 190 -4.81 -14.30 8.33
N THR A 191 -4.08 -14.35 7.21
CA THR A 191 -2.94 -15.26 7.01
C THR A 191 -1.73 -14.49 6.51
N LEU A 192 -0.63 -14.61 7.25
CA LEU A 192 0.66 -14.05 6.88
C LEU A 192 1.64 -15.18 6.58
N THR A 193 2.27 -15.12 5.41
CA THR A 193 3.39 -15.99 5.03
C THR A 193 4.62 -15.15 4.76
N VAL A 194 5.72 -15.44 5.44
CA VAL A 194 7.03 -14.85 5.18
C VAL A 194 7.90 -15.95 4.56
N ARG A 195 8.32 -15.73 3.32
CA ARG A 195 8.98 -16.74 2.50
C ARG A 195 10.49 -16.73 2.70
N SER A 196 11.16 -17.76 2.20
CA SER A 196 12.59 -17.99 2.46
C SER A 196 13.55 -16.97 1.85
N GLN A 197 13.06 -16.05 1.02
CA GLN A 197 13.88 -14.97 0.44
C GLN A 197 13.52 -13.60 1.03
N ALA A 198 12.53 -13.54 1.92
CA ALA A 198 12.11 -12.30 2.53
C ALA A 198 13.20 -11.75 3.43
N GLN A 199 13.44 -10.45 3.32
CA GLN A 199 14.33 -9.68 4.20
C GLN A 199 13.53 -8.52 4.78
N ILE A 200 13.43 -8.47 6.10
CA ILE A 200 12.80 -7.37 6.84
C ILE A 200 13.86 -6.80 7.78
N ASP A 201 14.35 -5.61 7.48
CA ASP A 201 15.41 -4.96 8.27
C ASP A 201 14.85 -4.37 9.58
N GLY A 202 13.52 -4.20 9.68
CA GLY A 202 12.82 -3.78 10.89
C GLY A 202 12.14 -4.93 11.65
N SER A 203 11.14 -4.56 12.46
CA SER A 203 10.29 -5.47 13.23
C SER A 203 9.08 -5.93 12.42
N LEU A 204 8.58 -7.12 12.74
CA LEU A 204 7.34 -7.67 12.19
C LEU A 204 6.27 -7.69 13.27
N ASP A 205 5.40 -6.68 13.27
CA ASP A 205 4.23 -6.57 14.12
C ASP A 205 2.97 -6.96 13.33
N TYR A 206 2.20 -7.91 13.84
CA TYR A 206 0.98 -8.30 13.16
C TYR A 206 -0.15 -8.68 14.11
N VAL A 207 -1.34 -8.22 13.74
CA VAL A 207 -2.60 -8.58 14.38
C VAL A 207 -3.21 -9.73 13.59
N SER A 208 -3.28 -10.92 14.20
CA SER A 208 -3.88 -12.08 13.54
C SER A 208 -4.39 -13.12 14.53
N ARG A 209 -5.41 -13.87 14.11
CA ARG A 209 -5.87 -15.06 14.83
C ARG A 209 -4.91 -16.24 14.62
N GLN A 210 -4.16 -16.27 13.53
CA GLN A 210 -3.23 -17.36 13.22
C GLN A 210 -1.79 -16.90 13.41
N GLU A 211 -0.89 -17.83 13.71
CA GLU A 211 0.54 -17.53 13.68
C GLU A 211 1.00 -17.38 12.23
N ALA A 212 1.96 -16.48 12.00
CA ALA A 212 2.55 -16.29 10.69
C ALA A 212 3.35 -17.54 10.30
N ASN A 213 3.26 -17.95 9.04
CA ASN A 213 4.09 -19.01 8.50
C ASN A 213 5.42 -18.41 8.01
N ILE A 214 6.44 -18.46 8.87
CA ILE A 214 7.77 -17.91 8.58
C ILE A 214 8.70 -19.05 8.14
N SER A 215 9.22 -18.95 6.93
CA SER A 215 10.14 -19.94 6.35
C SER A 215 11.52 -19.83 6.99
N GLN A 216 12.25 -20.95 7.12
CA GLN A 216 13.59 -21.00 7.74
C GLN A 216 14.62 -20.07 7.08
N GLY A 217 14.42 -19.68 5.82
CA GLY A 217 15.33 -18.78 5.09
C GLY A 217 14.99 -17.29 5.21
N ALA A 218 13.85 -16.94 5.82
CA ALA A 218 13.48 -15.53 6.00
C ALA A 218 14.45 -14.85 6.99
N ASP A 219 14.85 -13.63 6.67
CA ASP A 219 15.68 -12.78 7.54
C ASP A 219 14.83 -11.64 8.09
N ILE A 220 14.78 -11.54 9.42
CA ILE A 220 14.04 -10.49 10.14
C ILE A 220 14.98 -10.01 11.25
N ASP A 221 15.50 -8.79 11.12
CA ASP A 221 16.50 -8.25 12.06
C ASP A 221 15.85 -7.81 13.39
N GLY A 222 14.61 -7.32 13.32
CA GLY A 222 13.82 -6.87 14.47
C GLY A 222 13.04 -7.97 15.20
N ASP A 223 12.16 -7.53 16.11
CA ASP A 223 11.29 -8.43 16.87
C ASP A 223 10.10 -8.91 16.02
N VAL A 224 9.62 -10.12 16.29
CA VAL A 224 8.38 -10.66 15.68
C VAL A 224 7.29 -10.71 16.75
N ASN A 225 6.30 -9.83 16.63
CA ASN A 225 5.23 -9.67 17.61
C ASN A 225 3.86 -9.99 17.01
N ARG A 226 3.15 -10.92 17.64
CA ARG A 226 1.75 -11.22 17.32
C ARG A 226 0.81 -10.64 18.36
N VAL A 227 -0.17 -9.87 17.92
CA VAL A 227 -1.33 -9.50 18.74
C VAL A 227 -2.53 -10.36 18.34
N GLU A 228 -2.98 -11.21 19.26
CA GLU A 228 -4.18 -12.00 19.04
C GLU A 228 -5.44 -11.15 19.23
N LEU A 229 -6.35 -11.19 18.25
CA LEU A 229 -7.67 -10.58 18.38
C LEU A 229 -8.49 -11.33 19.45
N SER A 230 -8.51 -10.81 20.67
CA SER A 230 -9.38 -11.30 21.73
C SER A 230 -10.85 -11.11 21.31
N PRO A 231 -11.71 -12.15 21.35
CA PRO A 231 -13.10 -12.08 20.88
C PRO A 231 -14.02 -11.09 21.62
N TRP A 232 -13.56 -10.55 22.74
CA TRP A 232 -14.27 -9.56 23.54
C TRP A 232 -13.21 -8.60 24.11
N GLY A 233 -13.40 -7.30 23.95
CA GLY A 233 -12.66 -6.34 24.76
C GLY A 233 -12.99 -6.59 26.22
N THR A 234 -12.02 -7.06 27.00
CA THR A 234 -12.15 -6.97 28.45
C THR A 234 -12.03 -5.50 28.81
N GLY A 235 -13.19 -4.85 28.88
CA GLY A 235 -13.36 -3.70 29.75
C GLY A 235 -13.27 -4.21 31.19
N ASP A 236 -12.06 -4.38 31.69
CA ASP A 236 -11.77 -4.47 33.12
C ASP A 236 -10.96 -3.24 33.53
N GLY A 237 -11.63 -2.10 33.39
CA GLY A 237 -11.47 -1.00 34.31
C GLY A 237 -12.34 -1.24 35.54
N LEU A 238 -11.69 -1.17 36.71
CA LEU A 238 -12.16 -1.19 38.11
C LEU A 238 -12.08 -2.56 38.82
#